data_AF-A0A396IUU2-F1
#
_entry.id   AF-A0A396IUU2-F1
#
_cell.length_a   1.000
_cell.length_b   1.000
_cell.length_c   1.000
_cell.angle_alpha   90.00
_cell.angle_beta   90.00
_cell.angle_gamma   90.00
#
_symmetry.space_group_name_H-M   'P 1'
#
loop_
_entity.id
_entity.type
_entity.pdbx_description
1 polymer ?
#
loop_
_entity_poly.entity_id
_entity_poly.type
_entity_poly.pdbx_seq_one_letter_code
_entity_poly.pdbx_strand_id
1 'polypeptide(L)'
;MPSIHSKDNQITTNTAKLFPDFFKVFLIEKHYERMLIPIAFVKLMLSKQRVLKYFILRDHRGTDWHVKARSIGRKLYFDDGWKLFREENSLEDNDFLVFRHIENNVFKFKIYELSSMCKKMKVMDGEENNNMLEDEEDDDDGEDDDDDERRLYNGRGRRRGKR
;
A
#
# COMPACT_ATOMS: atom_id res chain seq x y z
N MET A 1 14.03 -47.18 11.85
CA MET A 1 12.94 -46.87 10.90
C MET A 1 11.61 -47.04 11.62
N PRO A 2 10.59 -46.19 11.43
CA PRO A 2 10.50 -44.80 10.94
C PRO A 2 10.03 -43.87 12.11
N SER A 3 9.90 -42.54 12.06
CA SER A 3 9.19 -41.74 11.07
C SER A 3 9.66 -40.27 11.08
N ILE A 4 9.83 -39.79 9.86
CA ILE A 4 10.08 -38.42 9.43
C ILE A 4 8.72 -37.75 9.33
N HIS A 5 8.52 -36.58 9.93
CA HIS A 5 7.52 -35.63 9.43
C HIS A 5 8.21 -34.30 9.16
N SER A 6 8.22 -34.01 7.86
CA SER A 6 8.72 -32.82 7.19
C SER A 6 7.55 -31.86 7.02
N LYS A 7 7.89 -30.56 7.04
CA LYS A 7 7.14 -29.42 6.50
C LYS A 7 5.93 -28.96 7.31
N ASP A 8 6.12 -27.83 7.98
CA ASP A 8 5.30 -26.66 7.65
C ASP A 8 6.23 -25.57 7.13
N ASN A 9 6.49 -25.69 5.83
CA ASN A 9 6.96 -24.60 5.00
C ASN A 9 5.81 -23.59 4.96
N GLN A 10 5.83 -22.56 5.82
CA GLN A 10 5.04 -21.37 5.53
C GLN A 10 5.70 -20.69 4.34
N ILE A 11 5.24 -21.12 3.16
CA ILE A 11 5.39 -20.44 1.90
C ILE A 11 4.77 -19.07 2.14
N THR A 12 5.57 -18.08 2.53
CA THR A 12 5.24 -16.67 2.31
C THR A 12 5.13 -16.54 0.79
N THR A 13 3.91 -16.73 0.29
CA THR A 13 3.61 -16.54 -1.12
C THR A 13 3.95 -15.10 -1.42
N ASN A 14 5.07 -14.88 -2.12
CA ASN A 14 5.38 -13.66 -2.83
C ASN A 14 4.18 -13.35 -3.74
N THR A 15 3.24 -12.58 -3.19
CA THR A 15 2.02 -12.21 -3.87
C THR A 15 2.35 -10.86 -4.48
N ALA A 16 2.81 -10.88 -5.73
CA ALA A 16 3.14 -9.66 -6.46
C ALA A 16 1.99 -8.64 -6.29
N LYS A 17 2.32 -7.50 -5.71
CA LYS A 17 1.38 -6.42 -5.39
C LYS A 17 0.59 -6.04 -6.63
N LEU A 18 -0.69 -6.42 -6.66
CA LEU A 18 -1.53 -6.31 -7.86
C LEU A 18 -1.91 -4.88 -8.22
N PHE A 19 -1.90 -3.98 -7.23
CA PHE A 19 -2.30 -2.59 -7.37
C PHE A 19 -1.28 -1.66 -6.73
N PRO A 20 -0.92 -0.54 -7.39
CA PRO A 20 0.01 0.41 -6.83
C PRO A 20 -0.61 1.11 -5.62
N ASP A 21 0.24 1.49 -4.67
CA ASP A 21 -0.15 2.47 -3.67
C ASP A 21 -0.41 3.80 -4.36
N PHE A 22 -1.26 4.60 -3.75
CA PHE A 22 -1.49 5.95 -4.24
C PHE A 22 -1.65 6.91 -3.08
N PHE A 23 -1.37 8.17 -3.37
CA PHE A 23 -1.60 9.23 -2.42
C PHE A 23 -2.62 10.24 -2.95
N LYS A 24 -3.12 11.06 -2.03
CA LYS A 24 -3.99 12.18 -2.33
C LYS A 24 -3.70 13.34 -1.37
N VAL A 25 -3.58 14.54 -1.92
CA VAL A 25 -3.70 15.77 -1.13
C VAL A 25 -5.18 16.06 -0.95
N PHE A 26 -5.64 16.09 0.30
CA PHE A 26 -6.99 16.50 0.64
C PHE A 26 -7.15 17.99 0.37
N LEU A 27 -8.24 18.34 -0.31
CA LEU A 27 -8.54 19.71 -0.68
C LEU A 27 -10.03 19.86 -0.41
N ILE A 28 -10.40 20.68 0.57
CA ILE A 28 -11.78 20.80 1.03
C ILE A 28 -12.71 21.06 -0.15
N GLU A 29 -12.39 22.03 -1.00
CA GLU A 29 -13.21 22.40 -2.16
C GLU A 29 -13.50 21.25 -3.13
N LYS A 30 -12.60 20.27 -3.22
CA LYS A 30 -12.71 19.15 -4.19
C LYS A 30 -13.14 17.85 -3.56
N HIS A 31 -12.87 17.67 -2.27
CA HIS A 31 -12.92 16.38 -1.60
C HIS A 31 -13.87 16.36 -0.39
N TYR A 32 -14.57 17.46 -0.08
CA TYR A 32 -15.42 17.56 1.11
C TYR A 32 -16.49 16.46 1.20
N GLU A 33 -17.26 16.28 0.12
CA GLU A 33 -18.36 15.30 0.06
C GLU A 33 -17.90 13.92 -0.44
N ARG A 34 -16.89 13.89 -1.31
CA ARG A 34 -16.43 12.67 -1.99
C ARG A 34 -14.99 12.83 -2.47
N MET A 35 -14.22 11.75 -2.50
CA MET A 35 -12.84 11.78 -2.99
C MET A 35 -12.67 11.01 -4.29
N LEU A 36 -12.11 11.68 -5.31
CA LEU A 36 -11.76 11.03 -6.58
C LEU A 36 -10.65 10.00 -6.38
N ILE A 37 -10.93 8.74 -6.71
CA ILE A 37 -9.94 7.67 -6.77
C ILE A 37 -9.05 7.91 -8.01
N PRO A 38 -7.72 7.78 -7.91
CA PRO A 38 -6.82 8.00 -9.04
C PRO A 38 -7.24 7.21 -10.28
N ILE A 39 -7.30 7.90 -11.43
CA ILE A 39 -7.77 7.30 -12.69
C ILE A 39 -6.90 6.11 -13.11
N ALA A 40 -5.59 6.16 -12.84
CA ALA A 40 -4.67 5.06 -13.11
C ALA A 40 -5.05 3.80 -12.32
N PHE A 41 -5.37 3.95 -11.03
CA PHE A 41 -5.83 2.86 -10.18
C PHE A 41 -7.13 2.25 -10.71
N VAL A 42 -8.13 3.10 -11.02
CA VAL A 42 -9.42 2.65 -11.56
C VAL A 42 -9.25 1.89 -12.88
N LYS A 43 -8.38 2.36 -13.79
CA LYS A 43 -8.08 1.65 -15.05
C LYS A 43 -7.51 0.25 -14.80
N LEU A 44 -6.62 0.10 -13.83
CA LEU A 44 -6.05 -1.19 -13.47
C LEU A 44 -7.10 -2.12 -12.84
N MET A 45 -7.99 -1.61 -12.00
CA MET A 45 -9.09 -2.41 -11.45
C MET A 45 -9.98 -2.98 -12.55
N LEU A 46 -10.35 -2.13 -13.51
CA LEU A 46 -11.19 -2.52 -14.63
C LEU A 46 -10.49 -3.54 -15.55
N SER A 47 -9.19 -3.38 -15.81
CA SER A 47 -8.43 -4.35 -16.63
C SER A 47 -8.28 -5.72 -15.97
N LYS A 48 -8.34 -5.77 -14.63
CA LYS A 48 -8.39 -7.01 -13.85
C LYS A 48 -9.82 -7.53 -13.63
N GLN A 49 -10.81 -6.98 -14.34
CA GLN A 49 -12.24 -7.31 -14.23
C GLN A 49 -12.82 -7.15 -12.81
N ARG A 50 -12.22 -6.30 -11.97
CA ARG A 50 -12.69 -6.00 -10.61
C ARG A 50 -13.51 -4.72 -10.61
N VAL A 51 -14.82 -4.84 -10.47
CA VAL A 51 -15.72 -3.68 -10.27
C VAL A 51 -16.13 -3.64 -8.80
N LEU A 52 -15.39 -2.88 -8.00
CA LEU A 52 -15.66 -2.79 -6.56
C LEU A 52 -16.66 -1.66 -6.30
N LYS A 53 -17.80 -2.03 -5.69
CA LYS A 53 -18.84 -1.07 -5.25
C LYS A 53 -18.62 -0.57 -3.82
N TYR A 54 -17.78 -1.27 -3.05
CA TYR A 54 -17.54 -1.04 -1.63
C TYR A 54 -16.05 -1.21 -1.36
N PHE A 55 -15.52 -0.34 -0.51
CA PHE A 55 -14.16 -0.38 -0.02
C PHE A 55 -14.15 -0.28 1.50
N ILE A 56 -13.08 -0.79 2.10
CA ILE A 56 -12.80 -0.64 3.52
C ILE A 56 -11.51 0.18 3.62
N LEU A 57 -11.57 1.32 4.31
CA LEU A 57 -10.40 2.09 4.68
C LEU A 57 -10.03 1.68 6.10
N ARG A 58 -8.82 1.20 6.33
CA ARG A 58 -8.36 0.65 7.61
C ARG A 58 -7.18 1.44 8.15
N ASP A 59 -7.25 1.86 9.41
CA ASP A 59 -6.10 2.50 10.06
C ASP A 59 -5.11 1.47 10.61
N HIS A 60 -3.99 1.95 11.15
CA HIS A 60 -2.96 1.10 11.78
C HIS A 60 -3.47 0.35 13.03
N ARG A 61 -4.58 0.80 13.64
CA ARG A 61 -5.20 0.18 14.82
C ARG A 61 -6.24 -0.88 14.44
N GLY A 62 -6.48 -1.08 13.14
CA GLY A 62 -7.50 -2.00 12.64
C GLY A 62 -8.91 -1.44 12.63
N THR A 63 -9.09 -0.13 12.87
CA THR A 63 -10.40 0.52 12.77
C THR A 63 -10.79 0.64 11.30
N ASP A 64 -12.04 0.28 10.98
CA ASP A 64 -12.56 0.21 9.63
C ASP A 64 -13.61 1.28 9.32
N TRP A 65 -13.45 1.94 8.18
CA TRP A 65 -14.46 2.79 7.57
C TRP A 65 -14.96 2.16 6.27
N HIS A 66 -16.25 1.82 6.24
CA HIS A 66 -16.90 1.30 5.05
C HIS A 66 -17.32 2.43 4.12
N VAL A 67 -16.75 2.48 2.92
CA VAL A 67 -17.05 3.52 1.93
C VAL A 67 -17.57 2.91 0.64
N LYS A 68 -18.64 3.48 0.09
CA LYS A 68 -19.18 3.05 -1.22
C LYS A 68 -18.51 3.81 -2.35
N ALA A 69 -18.38 3.13 -3.46
CA ALA A 69 -17.90 3.71 -4.70
C ALA A 69 -19.07 4.29 -5.50
N ARG A 70 -18.97 5.55 -5.94
CA ARG A 70 -19.92 6.15 -6.90
C ARG A 70 -19.23 6.44 -8.22
N SER A 71 -19.81 5.95 -9.32
CA SER A 71 -19.39 6.34 -10.66
C SER A 71 -20.11 7.63 -11.07
N ILE A 72 -19.34 8.63 -11.50
CA ILE A 72 -19.86 9.88 -12.06
C ILE A 72 -19.11 10.14 -13.38
N GLY A 73 -19.82 10.00 -14.50
CA GLY A 73 -19.19 9.97 -15.81
C GLY A 73 -18.19 8.82 -15.93
N ARG A 74 -16.92 9.15 -16.24
CA ARG A 74 -15.82 8.17 -16.36
C ARG A 74 -14.93 8.10 -15.10
N LYS A 75 -15.37 8.69 -14.00
CA LYS A 75 -14.61 8.83 -12.75
C LYS A 75 -15.28 8.01 -11.64
N LEU A 76 -14.47 7.46 -10.74
CA LEU A 76 -14.92 6.71 -9.58
C LEU A 76 -14.50 7.44 -8.30
N TYR A 77 -15.43 7.54 -7.35
CA TYR A 77 -15.23 8.29 -6.12
C TYR A 77 -15.46 7.39 -4.90
N PHE A 78 -14.68 7.58 -3.83
CA PHE A 78 -15.14 7.26 -2.48
C PHE A 78 -16.23 8.26 -2.12
N ASP A 79 -17.41 7.75 -1.78
CA ASP A 79 -18.64 8.55 -1.71
C ASP A 79 -19.40 8.26 -0.41
N ASP A 80 -20.51 7.51 -0.40
CA ASP A 80 -21.21 7.20 0.85
C ASP A 80 -20.24 6.60 1.90
N GLY A 81 -20.16 7.19 3.10
CA GLY A 81 -19.19 6.83 4.14
C GLY A 81 -17.89 7.65 4.14
N TRP A 82 -17.55 8.32 3.03
CA TRP A 82 -16.38 9.21 2.95
C TRP A 82 -16.48 10.39 3.93
N LYS A 83 -17.67 10.99 4.05
CA LYS A 83 -17.90 12.09 4.99
C LYS A 83 -17.59 11.68 6.45
N LEU A 84 -18.05 10.51 6.86
CA LEU A 84 -17.79 9.96 8.19
C LEU A 84 -16.29 9.71 8.40
N PHE A 85 -15.63 9.08 7.41
CA PHE A 85 -14.19 8.90 7.41
C PHE A 85 -13.44 10.24 7.57
N ARG A 86 -13.81 11.27 6.81
CA ARG A 86 -13.22 12.61 6.90
C ARG A 86 -13.38 13.22 8.30
N GLU A 87 -14.58 13.11 8.88
CA GLU A 87 -14.92 13.70 10.18
C GLU A 87 -14.22 12.98 11.33
N GLU A 88 -14.28 11.65 11.39
CA GLU A 88 -13.68 10.85 12.47
C GLU A 88 -12.15 10.76 12.39
N ASN A 89 -11.56 11.10 11.24
CA ASN A 89 -10.11 11.23 11.08
C ASN A 89 -9.65 12.69 11.09
N SER A 90 -10.55 13.63 11.38
CA SER A 90 -10.26 15.07 11.48
C SER A 90 -9.42 15.58 10.30
N LEU A 91 -9.79 15.24 9.07
CA LEU A 91 -9.03 15.67 7.90
C LEU A 91 -9.09 17.19 7.73
N GLU A 92 -7.92 17.80 7.59
CA GLU A 92 -7.73 19.22 7.38
C GLU A 92 -7.27 19.50 5.96
N ASP A 93 -7.49 20.74 5.50
CA ASP A 93 -7.08 21.13 4.16
C ASP A 93 -5.58 20.92 3.97
N ASN A 94 -5.21 20.30 2.84
CA ASN A 94 -3.85 19.92 2.47
C ASN A 94 -3.25 18.72 3.22
N ASP A 95 -4.03 18.00 4.04
CA ASP A 95 -3.59 16.71 4.58
C ASP A 95 -3.19 15.73 3.45
N PHE A 96 -2.10 15.01 3.66
CA PHE A 96 -1.59 14.04 2.70
C PHE A 96 -2.03 12.63 3.11
N LEU A 97 -2.89 12.02 2.29
CA LEU A 97 -3.36 10.65 2.51
C LEU A 97 -2.57 9.69 1.65
N VAL A 98 -2.04 8.63 2.24
CA VAL A 98 -1.43 7.49 1.53
C VAL A 98 -2.34 6.30 1.70
N PHE A 99 -2.71 5.65 0.60
CA PHE A 99 -3.54 4.45 0.57
C PHE A 99 -2.73 3.29 0.01
N ARG A 100 -2.59 2.23 0.80
CA ARG A 100 -1.95 0.97 0.42
C ARG A 100 -3.03 -0.08 0.20
N HIS A 101 -3.14 -0.55 -1.05
CA HIS A 101 -4.04 -1.65 -1.36
C HIS A 101 -3.44 -2.95 -0.79
N ILE A 102 -4.26 -3.71 -0.08
CA ILE A 102 -3.86 -5.03 0.42
C ILE A 102 -4.59 -6.07 -0.40
N GLU A 103 -5.48 -6.82 0.21
CA GLU A 103 -6.30 -7.81 -0.46
C GLU A 103 -7.75 -7.33 -0.55
N ASN A 104 -8.49 -7.94 -1.47
CA ASN A 104 -9.88 -7.64 -1.67
C ASN A 104 -10.13 -6.15 -1.98
N ASN A 105 -10.93 -5.48 -1.15
CA ASN A 105 -11.33 -4.10 -1.32
C ASN A 105 -10.82 -3.24 -0.15
N VAL A 106 -9.79 -3.72 0.55
CA VAL A 106 -9.25 -3.08 1.75
C VAL A 106 -8.05 -2.21 1.37
N PHE A 107 -8.06 -0.98 1.87
CA PHE A 107 -6.92 -0.08 1.85
C PHE A 107 -6.49 0.22 3.27
N LYS A 108 -5.23 -0.08 3.62
CA LYS A 108 -4.62 0.58 4.76
C LYS A 108 -4.39 2.04 4.40
N PHE A 109 -4.60 2.97 5.34
CA PHE A 109 -4.29 4.38 5.11
C PHE A 109 -3.39 4.96 6.18
N LYS A 110 -2.55 5.92 5.77
CA LYS A 110 -1.78 6.82 6.64
C LYS A 110 -2.19 8.26 6.27
N ILE A 111 -2.32 9.14 7.26
CA ILE A 111 -2.56 10.59 7.05
C ILE A 111 -1.31 11.30 7.56
N TYR A 112 -0.81 12.27 6.81
CA TYR A 112 0.26 13.17 7.22
C TYR A 112 -0.24 14.60 7.20
N GLU A 113 0.01 15.32 8.28
CA GLU A 113 -0.48 16.69 8.45
C GLU A 113 0.47 17.67 7.79
N LEU A 114 -0.09 18.66 7.09
CA LEU A 114 0.73 19.74 6.55
C LEU A 114 1.29 20.64 7.67
N SER A 115 0.65 20.71 8.83
CA SER A 115 1.13 21.54 9.94
C SER A 115 2.39 20.99 10.58
N SER A 116 2.44 19.67 10.83
CA SER A 116 3.54 19.01 11.52
C SER A 116 4.56 18.33 10.59
N MET A 117 4.22 18.15 9.31
CA MET A 117 4.96 17.29 8.36
C MET A 117 5.09 15.82 8.83
N CYS A 118 4.32 15.43 9.84
CA CYS A 118 4.38 14.12 10.47
C CYS A 118 3.08 13.36 10.25
N LYS A 119 3.13 12.04 10.49
CA LYS A 119 1.93 11.20 10.49
C LYS A 119 0.95 11.70 11.56
N LYS A 120 -0.30 11.96 11.16
CA LYS A 120 -1.41 12.30 12.08
C LYS A 120 -1.65 11.14 13.04
N MET A 121 -1.50 11.40 14.33
CA MET A 121 -1.83 10.46 15.39
C MET A 121 -3.22 10.79 15.92
N LYS A 122 -4.11 9.80 16.00
CA LYS A 122 -5.40 10.00 16.68
C LYS A 122 -5.15 10.07 18.18
N VAL A 123 -5.32 11.26 18.74
CA VAL A 123 -5.39 11.44 20.19
C VAL A 123 -6.77 10.94 20.64
N MET A 124 -6.80 9.92 21.50
CA MET A 124 -8.04 9.50 22.15
C MET A 124 -8.32 10.45 23.31
N ASP A 125 -9.56 10.94 23.43
CA ASP A 125 -10.01 11.60 24.66
C ASP A 125 -10.06 10.54 25.79
N GLY A 126 -8.99 10.46 26.59
CA GLY A 126 -8.80 9.59 27.76
C GLY A 126 -8.35 8.16 27.39
N GLU A 127 -7.31 7.55 27.95
CA GLU A 127 -6.59 7.74 29.21
C GLU A 127 -5.08 7.72 28.95
N GLU A 128 -4.31 8.43 29.77
CA GLU A 128 -2.86 8.35 29.83
C GLU A 128 -2.42 6.90 30.09
N ASN A 129 -2.01 6.20 29.05
CA ASN A 129 -1.13 5.05 29.16
C ASN A 129 0.03 5.27 28.20
N ASN A 130 1.14 5.75 28.78
CA ASN A 130 2.46 5.71 28.17
C ASN A 130 2.76 4.26 27.80
N ASN A 131 2.58 3.89 26.55
CA ASN A 131 3.34 2.83 25.91
C ASN A 131 3.70 3.26 24.49
N MET A 132 5.00 3.35 24.30
CA MET A 132 5.73 3.82 23.13
C MET A 132 5.38 3.05 21.86
N LEU A 133 5.34 3.81 20.77
CA LEU A 133 5.59 3.48 19.37
C LEU A 133 6.02 2.02 19.11
N GLU A 134 5.14 1.24 18.49
CA GLU A 134 5.59 0.18 17.58
C GLU A 134 5.61 0.78 16.17
N ASP A 135 6.81 1.18 15.75
CA ASP A 135 7.11 1.47 14.36
C ASP A 135 7.01 0.14 13.59
N GLU A 136 5.97 -0.02 12.76
CA GLU A 136 6.04 -1.03 11.70
C GLU A 136 7.07 -0.49 10.69
N GLU A 137 8.26 -1.11 10.69
CA GLU A 137 9.29 -0.93 9.67
C GLU A 137 8.63 -1.05 8.29
N ASP A 138 8.77 -0.01 7.46
CA ASP A 138 8.40 -0.11 6.05
C ASP A 138 9.46 -1.02 5.41
N ASP A 139 9.06 -2.20 4.93
CA ASP A 139 9.90 -3.08 4.10
C ASP A 139 10.40 -2.28 2.88
N ASP A 140 11.65 -1.81 2.97
CA ASP A 140 12.39 -1.15 1.90
C ASP A 140 13.20 -2.21 1.16
N ASP A 141 12.62 -2.71 0.08
CA ASP A 141 13.21 -3.71 -0.81
C ASP A 141 14.30 -3.05 -1.69
N GLY A 142 15.38 -2.59 -1.06
CA GLY A 142 16.58 -2.15 -1.76
C GLY A 142 17.40 -3.35 -2.23
N GLU A 143 17.21 -3.79 -3.47
CA GLU A 143 18.16 -4.70 -4.13
C GLU A 143 19.21 -3.88 -4.89
N ASP A 144 20.42 -3.83 -4.31
CA ASP A 144 21.66 -3.49 -5.00
C ASP A 144 22.03 -4.65 -5.96
N ASP A 145 21.75 -4.47 -7.25
CA ASP A 145 22.29 -5.34 -8.30
C ASP A 145 23.73 -4.88 -8.64
N ASP A 146 24.71 -5.37 -7.86
CA ASP A 146 26.13 -5.31 -8.25
C ASP A 146 26.47 -6.42 -9.24
N ASP A 147 26.88 -5.97 -10.44
CA ASP A 147 27.63 -6.61 -11.51
C ASP A 147 28.24 -8.02 -11.25
N ASP A 148 27.85 -8.99 -12.09
CA ASP A 148 28.77 -10.05 -12.52
C ASP A 148 28.76 -10.19 -14.06
N GLU A 149 29.16 -9.10 -14.73
CA GLU A 149 29.57 -9.15 -16.12
C GLU A 149 30.98 -9.76 -16.21
N ARG A 150 31.07 -11.04 -16.61
CA ARG A 150 31.94 -11.52 -17.73
C ARG A 150 32.08 -13.04 -17.70
N ARG A 151 31.31 -13.69 -18.57
CA ARG A 151 31.77 -14.93 -19.20
C ARG A 151 31.71 -14.84 -20.71
N LEU A 152 32.93 -14.99 -21.25
CA LEU A 152 33.27 -15.72 -22.47
C LEU A 152 32.95 -15.01 -23.78
N TYR A 153 33.97 -14.39 -24.38
CA TYR A 153 34.37 -14.74 -25.75
C TYR A 153 35.83 -14.33 -26.04
N ASN A 154 36.56 -15.31 -26.57
CA ASN A 154 37.75 -15.24 -27.43
C ASN A 154 39.13 -14.82 -26.87
N GLY A 155 40.09 -15.75 -27.01
CA GLY A 155 41.45 -15.37 -27.40
C GLY A 155 42.62 -16.30 -27.03
N ARG A 156 42.76 -17.42 -27.75
CA ARG A 156 44.03 -17.98 -28.28
C ARG A 156 45.27 -18.13 -27.36
N GLY A 157 45.73 -19.38 -27.22
CA GLY A 157 47.13 -19.71 -26.91
C GLY A 157 47.40 -21.22 -26.73
N ARG A 158 47.49 -22.03 -27.79
CA ARG A 158 48.73 -22.68 -28.28
C ARG A 158 49.77 -23.11 -27.20
N ARG A 159 49.90 -24.41 -26.89
CA ARG A 159 50.96 -25.36 -27.36
C ARG A 159 51.18 -26.61 -26.46
N ARG A 160 51.14 -27.79 -27.11
CA ARG A 160 51.93 -29.04 -27.05
C ARG A 160 52.71 -29.47 -25.78
N GLY A 161 52.58 -30.78 -25.48
CA GLY A 161 53.62 -31.71 -24.95
C GLY A 161 52.97 -32.97 -24.35
N LYS A 162 52.93 -34.16 -25.02
CA LYS A 162 53.88 -35.31 -24.91
C LYS A 162 54.34 -35.55 -23.46
N ARG A 163 54.18 -36.72 -22.85
CA ARG A 163 54.30 -38.13 -23.29
C ARG A 163 53.33 -39.03 -22.56
#